data_AF-A0A1F9AV61-F1
#
_entry.id   AF-A0A1F9AV61-F1
#
_cell.length_a   1.000
_cell.length_b   1.000
_cell.length_c   1.000
_cell.angle_alpha   90.00
_cell.angle_beta   90.00
_cell.angle_gamma   90.00
#
_symmetry.space_group_name_H-M   'P 1'
#
loop_
_entity.id
_entity.type
_entity.pdbx_description
1 polymer ?
#
loop_
_entity_poly.entity_id
_entity_poly.type
_entity_poly.pdbx_seq_one_letter_code
_entity_poly.pdbx_strand_id
1 'polypeptide(L)'
;GSGKTAAFLVPLFAGVLSIADRRTDIPSALIVAPTQDLCLRIDEEAKSLGRYSGLDHAMVVRGHDDQGQGLAFHENAAIVIGTPGGVIDYYKKGLLRTEGIKFLVIDEAERLFTQRLAGDMRYILRKLPHSRDRVSILFSGVLSYRVLAVTYDFMNLPDFITTTPDEVRTNDIDQSLFHVASEEKLRLLLGLLQRESWRRALIFVSAGEEAESLTEKLKANGLPAEGVIGELPQNKRRNLMARFKGGKIRILVTTDDAARGVHVEDISLVVNYRLPQDGETYIRRLGRATLPGRAVSFASEGDAFYLEPIQEKLGYKIPVSWPQEDWFKEDKAGEEPTEIEEIPHEPGKKLPKEKRDGIPFLAGKKVMFSNEPGGVFGLAVQPKESPQKESGQPQKRKKRHRSRPRKKSPTAKQPAETISTT
;
A
#
# COMPACT_ATOMS: atom_id res chain seq x y z
N GLY A 1 -16.48 10.72 -9.62
CA GLY A 1 -15.45 9.85 -10.19
C GLY A 1 -16.04 8.95 -11.25
N SER A 2 -15.71 7.67 -11.26
CA SER A 2 -16.00 6.71 -12.34
C SER A 2 -17.35 5.99 -12.26
N GLY A 3 -18.37 6.55 -11.60
CA GLY A 3 -19.71 5.93 -11.48
C GLY A 3 -19.80 4.62 -10.67
N LYS A 4 -18.72 4.17 -10.00
CA LYS A 4 -18.67 2.89 -9.27
C LYS A 4 -19.79 2.72 -8.25
N THR A 5 -20.12 3.75 -7.47
CA THR A 5 -21.17 3.68 -6.46
C THR A 5 -22.53 3.37 -7.08
N ALA A 6 -22.94 4.11 -8.11
CA ALA A 6 -24.16 3.83 -8.87
C ALA A 6 -24.16 2.41 -9.47
N ALA A 7 -23.01 1.95 -9.98
CA ALA A 7 -22.87 0.62 -10.58
C ALA A 7 -23.15 -0.54 -9.61
N PHE A 8 -23.00 -0.35 -8.29
CA PHE A 8 -23.44 -1.34 -7.30
C PHE A 8 -24.75 -0.97 -6.59
N LEU A 9 -25.04 0.31 -6.35
CA LEU A 9 -26.26 0.73 -5.67
C LEU A 9 -27.52 0.43 -6.49
N VAL A 10 -27.50 0.66 -7.81
CA VAL A 10 -28.66 0.39 -8.68
C VAL A 10 -29.06 -1.10 -8.66
N PRO A 11 -28.17 -2.07 -8.95
CA PRO A 11 -28.53 -3.48 -8.88
C PRO A 11 -28.80 -3.96 -7.44
N LEU A 12 -28.16 -3.37 -6.41
CA LEU A 12 -28.46 -3.67 -5.01
C LEU A 12 -29.88 -3.23 -4.63
N PHE A 13 -30.30 -2.02 -4.99
CA PHE A 13 -31.67 -1.55 -4.74
C PHE A 13 -32.70 -2.40 -5.48
N ALA A 14 -32.48 -2.68 -6.76
CA ALA A 14 -33.36 -3.57 -7.54
C ALA A 14 -33.45 -4.97 -6.92
N GLY A 15 -32.31 -5.53 -6.51
CA GLY A 15 -32.23 -6.81 -5.82
C GLY A 15 -33.00 -6.83 -4.50
N VAL A 16 -32.81 -5.82 -3.64
CA VAL A 16 -33.52 -5.70 -2.35
C VAL A 16 -35.03 -5.50 -2.56
N LEU A 17 -35.45 -4.73 -3.56
CA LEU A 17 -36.87 -4.53 -3.89
C LEU A 17 -37.53 -5.79 -4.47
N SER A 18 -36.77 -6.67 -5.11
CA SER A 18 -37.27 -7.95 -5.65
C SER A 18 -37.56 -9.02 -4.58
N ILE A 19 -37.17 -8.80 -3.32
CA ILE A 19 -37.45 -9.74 -2.23
C ILE A 19 -38.92 -9.65 -1.82
N ALA A 20 -39.74 -10.61 -2.26
CA ALA A 20 -41.17 -10.69 -1.90
C ALA A 20 -41.39 -10.73 -0.37
N ASP A 21 -40.73 -11.66 0.33
CA ASP A 21 -40.85 -11.84 1.79
C ASP A 21 -39.77 -11.05 2.55
N ARG A 22 -39.61 -9.75 2.24
CA ARG A 22 -38.58 -8.92 2.89
C ARG A 22 -38.96 -8.62 4.34
N ARG A 23 -38.26 -9.25 5.28
CA ARG A 23 -38.25 -8.85 6.69
C ARG A 23 -37.72 -7.41 6.82
N THR A 24 -38.48 -6.54 7.50
CA THR A 24 -38.06 -5.18 7.80
C THR A 24 -37.14 -5.11 9.01
N ASP A 25 -37.24 -6.05 9.95
CA ASP A 25 -36.46 -6.11 11.19
C ASP A 25 -35.01 -6.63 11.02
N ILE A 26 -34.59 -6.92 9.79
CA ILE A 26 -33.25 -7.40 9.46
C ILE A 26 -32.81 -6.76 8.13
N PRO A 27 -31.59 -6.19 8.05
CA PRO A 27 -31.07 -5.69 6.78
C PRO A 27 -30.97 -6.81 5.74
N SER A 28 -31.28 -6.46 4.50
CA SER A 28 -31.15 -7.31 3.32
C SER A 28 -29.81 -7.13 2.61
N ALA A 29 -29.12 -6.01 2.84
CA ALA A 29 -27.85 -5.70 2.21
C ALA A 29 -26.81 -5.09 3.18
N LEU A 30 -25.54 -5.40 2.96
CA LEU A 30 -24.39 -4.84 3.68
C LEU A 30 -23.36 -4.29 2.69
N ILE A 31 -22.95 -3.04 2.89
CA ILE A 31 -21.88 -2.38 2.13
C ILE A 31 -20.74 -2.08 3.08
N VAL A 32 -19.55 -2.63 2.81
CA VAL A 32 -18.35 -2.44 3.63
C VAL A 32 -17.31 -1.62 2.88
N ALA A 33 -16.82 -0.56 3.53
CA ALA A 33 -15.81 0.35 3.00
C ALA A 33 -14.70 0.63 4.04
N PRO A 34 -13.45 0.88 3.63
CA PRO A 34 -12.30 1.00 4.54
C PRO A 34 -12.28 2.25 5.43
N THR A 35 -12.99 3.32 5.07
CA THR A 35 -12.94 4.61 5.80
C THR A 35 -14.32 5.22 5.97
N GLN A 36 -14.49 6.00 7.05
CA GLN A 36 -15.68 6.80 7.32
C GLN A 36 -16.02 7.74 6.15
N ASP A 37 -15.01 8.43 5.61
CA ASP A 37 -15.19 9.37 4.50
C ASP A 37 -15.65 8.67 3.20
N LEU A 38 -15.45 7.35 3.05
CA LEU A 38 -16.04 6.58 1.96
C LEU A 38 -17.46 6.10 2.31
N CYS A 39 -17.71 5.62 3.54
CA CYS A 39 -19.06 5.30 3.99
C CYS A 39 -20.03 6.48 3.83
N LEU A 40 -19.63 7.68 4.24
CA LEU A 40 -20.42 8.91 4.11
C LEU A 40 -20.76 9.25 2.65
N ARG A 41 -19.80 9.09 1.73
CA ARG A 41 -20.05 9.32 0.29
C ARG A 41 -21.00 8.28 -0.31
N ILE A 42 -20.89 7.02 0.10
CA ILE A 42 -21.82 5.96 -0.32
C ILE A 42 -23.22 6.23 0.25
N ASP A 43 -23.33 6.70 1.49
CA ASP A 43 -24.58 7.09 2.14
C ASP A 43 -25.24 8.30 1.45
N GLU A 44 -24.50 9.37 1.14
CA GLU A 44 -24.97 10.52 0.35
C GLU A 44 -25.48 10.10 -1.05
N GLU A 45 -24.73 9.24 -1.74
CA GLU A 45 -25.10 8.76 -3.08
C GLU A 45 -26.28 7.77 -3.02
N ALA A 46 -26.39 6.97 -1.95
CA ALA A 46 -27.55 6.10 -1.68
C ALA A 46 -28.82 6.90 -1.36
N LYS A 47 -28.73 8.00 -0.61
CA LYS A 47 -29.85 8.94 -0.39
C LYS A 47 -30.33 9.56 -1.69
N SER A 48 -29.40 9.94 -2.56
CA SER A 48 -29.70 10.55 -3.86
C SER A 48 -30.38 9.55 -4.81
N LEU A 49 -29.73 8.40 -5.07
CA LEU A 49 -30.22 7.39 -6.01
C LEU A 49 -31.43 6.60 -5.48
N GLY A 50 -31.47 6.34 -4.17
CA GLY A 50 -32.51 5.56 -3.50
C GLY A 50 -33.76 6.36 -3.11
N ARG A 51 -33.82 7.67 -3.39
CA ARG A 51 -34.87 8.60 -2.89
C ARG A 51 -36.31 8.12 -3.09
N TYR A 52 -36.59 7.41 -4.18
CA TYR A 52 -37.93 6.93 -4.54
C TYR A 52 -38.12 5.41 -4.32
N SER A 53 -37.16 4.74 -3.69
CA SER A 53 -37.18 3.28 -3.47
C SER A 53 -37.93 2.84 -2.21
N GLY A 54 -38.12 3.73 -1.23
CA GLY A 54 -38.61 3.35 0.10
C GLY A 54 -37.66 2.42 0.88
N LEU A 55 -36.37 2.38 0.50
CA LEU A 55 -35.33 1.62 1.20
C LEU A 55 -34.59 2.52 2.21
N ASP A 56 -34.91 2.34 3.49
CA ASP A 56 -34.12 2.92 4.56
C ASP A 56 -32.73 2.28 4.66
N HIS A 57 -31.74 3.08 5.01
CA HIS A 57 -30.36 2.65 5.20
C HIS A 57 -29.76 3.28 6.46
N ALA A 58 -28.85 2.56 7.10
CA ALA A 58 -28.16 3.00 8.31
C ALA A 58 -26.64 2.93 8.13
N MET A 59 -25.92 3.89 8.74
CA MET A 59 -24.47 3.95 8.69
C MET A 59 -23.84 3.49 10.01
N VAL A 60 -22.92 2.51 9.98
CA VAL A 60 -22.24 1.97 11.18
C VAL A 60 -20.73 2.21 11.13
N VAL A 61 -20.26 3.19 11.90
CA VAL A 61 -18.85 3.62 11.95
C VAL A 61 -18.40 3.86 13.38
N ARG A 62 -17.21 3.38 13.74
CA ARG A 62 -16.62 3.60 15.07
C ARG A 62 -16.43 5.08 15.39
N GLY A 63 -16.74 5.48 16.61
CA GLY A 63 -16.51 6.83 17.13
C GLY A 63 -17.61 7.85 16.80
N HIS A 64 -18.72 7.43 16.18
CA HIS A 64 -19.85 8.31 15.87
C HIS A 64 -20.94 8.34 16.95
N ASP A 65 -20.83 7.49 17.97
CA ASP A 65 -21.85 7.28 19.02
C ASP A 65 -21.88 8.43 20.07
N ASP A 66 -20.88 9.32 20.11
CA ASP A 66 -20.53 10.10 21.33
C ASP A 66 -20.80 11.62 21.26
N GLN A 67 -21.32 12.15 20.14
CA GLN A 67 -21.60 13.60 19.97
C GLN A 67 -22.84 13.88 19.08
N GLY A 68 -24.04 13.75 19.65
CA GLY A 68 -25.25 14.52 19.28
C GLY A 68 -25.86 14.38 17.87
N GLN A 69 -25.19 13.76 16.91
CA GLN A 69 -25.66 13.49 15.55
C GLN A 69 -25.41 12.03 15.20
N GLY A 70 -25.99 11.11 15.98
CA GLY A 70 -26.12 9.74 15.51
C GLY A 70 -26.94 9.74 14.22
N LEU A 71 -26.33 9.39 13.08
CA LEU A 71 -27.08 8.89 11.94
C LEU A 71 -27.75 7.62 12.44
N ALA A 72 -29.04 7.75 12.78
CA ALA A 72 -29.71 6.78 13.62
C ALA A 72 -29.58 5.38 13.00
N PHE A 73 -29.14 4.42 13.82
CA PHE A 73 -29.35 3.03 13.47
C PHE A 73 -30.86 2.79 13.58
N HIS A 74 -31.55 2.99 12.46
CA HIS A 74 -32.96 2.67 12.35
C HIS A 74 -33.11 1.16 12.47
N GLU A 75 -33.89 0.69 13.45
CA GLU A 75 -34.12 -0.73 13.73
C GLU A 75 -34.69 -1.51 12.53
N ASN A 76 -35.12 -0.81 11.47
CA ASN A 76 -35.67 -1.37 10.24
C ASN A 76 -34.89 -1.01 8.96
N ALA A 77 -33.60 -0.64 9.07
CA ALA A 77 -32.78 -0.31 7.91
C ALA A 77 -32.60 -1.53 6.98
N ALA A 78 -33.06 -1.42 5.73
CA ALA A 78 -32.95 -2.49 4.73
C ALA A 78 -31.50 -2.68 4.24
N ILE A 79 -30.66 -1.64 4.37
CA ILE A 79 -29.28 -1.60 3.90
C ILE A 79 -28.40 -1.02 5.00
N VAL A 80 -27.26 -1.67 5.28
CA VAL A 80 -26.27 -1.17 6.24
C VAL A 80 -24.98 -0.81 5.50
N ILE A 81 -24.48 0.41 5.72
CA ILE A 81 -23.22 0.92 5.16
C ILE A 81 -22.24 1.09 6.31
N GLY A 82 -21.03 0.52 6.24
CA GLY A 82 -20.15 0.58 7.41
C GLY A 82 -18.67 0.34 7.18
N THR A 83 -17.91 0.71 8.19
CA THR A 83 -16.49 0.33 8.32
C THR A 83 -16.37 -1.02 9.03
N PRO A 84 -15.31 -1.81 8.81
CA PRO A 84 -15.21 -3.15 9.38
C PRO A 84 -15.37 -3.16 10.91
N GLY A 85 -14.69 -2.25 11.61
CA GLY A 85 -14.83 -2.10 13.06
C GLY A 85 -16.25 -1.71 13.50
N GLY A 86 -16.93 -0.84 12.77
CA GLY A 86 -18.31 -0.43 13.09
C GLY A 86 -19.32 -1.57 12.93
N VAL A 87 -19.23 -2.31 11.82
CA VAL A 87 -20.04 -3.52 11.56
C VAL A 87 -19.82 -4.57 12.65
N ILE A 88 -18.57 -4.81 13.05
CA ILE A 88 -18.22 -5.77 14.11
C ILE A 88 -18.80 -5.35 15.46
N ASP A 89 -18.73 -4.07 15.81
CA ASP A 89 -19.21 -3.60 17.11
C ASP A 89 -20.73 -3.67 17.20
N TYR A 90 -21.45 -3.25 16.16
CA TYR A 90 -22.91 -3.36 16.11
C TYR A 90 -23.37 -4.82 16.12
N TYR A 91 -22.67 -5.72 15.41
CA TYR A 91 -22.94 -7.16 15.46
C TYR A 91 -22.72 -7.74 16.86
N LYS A 92 -21.59 -7.40 17.52
CA LYS A 92 -21.28 -7.85 18.89
C LYS A 92 -22.21 -7.28 19.96
N LYS A 93 -22.72 -6.05 19.78
CA LYS A 93 -23.75 -5.43 20.62
C LYS A 93 -25.14 -6.06 20.42
N GLY A 94 -25.32 -6.94 19.42
CA GLY A 94 -26.63 -7.52 19.07
C GLY A 94 -27.56 -6.56 18.31
N LEU A 95 -27.07 -5.38 17.92
CA LEU A 95 -27.83 -4.35 17.22
C LEU A 95 -27.93 -4.65 15.72
N LEU A 96 -26.88 -5.24 15.13
CA LEU A 96 -26.87 -5.64 13.73
C LEU A 96 -27.04 -7.16 13.61
N ARG A 97 -28.17 -7.57 13.03
CA ARG A 97 -28.43 -8.96 12.63
C ARG A 97 -27.98 -9.19 11.20
N THR A 98 -27.22 -10.26 10.96
CA THR A 98 -26.59 -10.51 9.64
C THR A 98 -27.27 -11.64 8.87
N GLU A 99 -28.14 -12.42 9.51
CA GLU A 99 -28.81 -13.59 8.90
C GLU A 99 -29.65 -13.26 7.66
N GLY A 100 -30.12 -12.01 7.52
CA GLY A 100 -30.93 -11.55 6.38
C GLY A 100 -30.13 -11.00 5.20
N ILE A 101 -28.80 -10.89 5.30
CA ILE A 101 -27.96 -10.26 4.27
C ILE A 101 -27.90 -11.15 3.01
N LYS A 102 -28.69 -10.77 1.99
CA LYS A 102 -28.68 -11.38 0.64
C LYS A 102 -27.75 -10.67 -0.33
N PHE A 103 -27.37 -9.42 -0.05
CA PHE A 103 -26.48 -8.63 -0.90
C PHE A 103 -25.30 -8.11 -0.09
N LEU A 104 -24.08 -8.42 -0.53
CA LEU A 104 -22.84 -7.91 0.04
C LEU A 104 -22.10 -7.07 -1.00
N VAL A 105 -21.68 -5.86 -0.62
CA VAL A 105 -20.75 -5.03 -1.41
C VAL A 105 -19.49 -4.78 -0.59
N ILE A 106 -18.33 -4.95 -1.23
CA ILE A 106 -17.01 -4.64 -0.68
C ILE A 106 -16.36 -3.60 -1.60
N ASP A 107 -16.21 -2.35 -1.15
CA ASP A 107 -15.57 -1.28 -1.94
C ASP A 107 -14.16 -0.95 -1.42
N GLU A 108 -13.27 -0.52 -2.33
CA GLU A 108 -11.82 -0.37 -2.11
C GLU A 108 -11.20 -1.60 -1.42
N ALA A 109 -11.49 -2.80 -1.94
CA ALA A 109 -11.10 -4.09 -1.36
C ALA A 109 -9.58 -4.20 -1.13
N GLU A 110 -8.75 -3.57 -1.96
CA GLU A 110 -7.30 -3.55 -1.77
C GLU A 110 -6.86 -2.97 -0.40
N ARG A 111 -7.67 -2.07 0.17
CA ARG A 111 -7.44 -1.48 1.49
C ARG A 111 -8.02 -2.32 2.62
N LEU A 112 -9.19 -2.91 2.38
CA LEU A 112 -9.87 -3.79 3.34
C LEU A 112 -9.09 -5.08 3.65
N PHE A 113 -8.24 -5.53 2.72
CA PHE A 113 -7.38 -6.71 2.90
C PHE A 113 -5.90 -6.39 3.18
N THR A 114 -5.63 -5.19 3.70
CA THR A 114 -4.36 -4.84 4.36
C THR A 114 -4.18 -5.62 5.68
N GLN A 115 -2.94 -5.68 6.21
CA GLN A 115 -2.65 -6.41 7.46
C GLN A 115 -3.53 -5.96 8.65
N ARG A 116 -3.91 -4.67 8.69
CA ARG A 116 -4.71 -4.08 9.76
C ARG A 116 -6.19 -4.50 9.73
N LEU A 117 -6.78 -4.65 8.52
CA LEU A 117 -8.23 -4.83 8.35
C LEU A 117 -8.64 -6.24 7.88
N ALA A 118 -7.71 -7.04 7.35
CA ALA A 118 -8.01 -8.38 6.83
C ALA A 118 -8.60 -9.33 7.89
N GLY A 119 -8.19 -9.19 9.17
CA GLY A 119 -8.76 -9.95 10.28
C GLY A 119 -10.24 -9.64 10.53
N ASP A 120 -10.57 -8.34 10.56
CA ASP A 120 -11.93 -7.84 10.74
C ASP A 120 -12.83 -8.25 9.57
N MET A 121 -12.37 -8.10 8.33
CA MET A 121 -13.12 -8.54 7.15
C MET A 121 -13.40 -10.04 7.18
N ARG A 122 -12.40 -10.88 7.49
CA ARG A 122 -12.59 -12.33 7.66
C ARG A 122 -13.53 -12.67 8.82
N TYR A 123 -13.64 -11.83 9.85
CA TYR A 123 -14.64 -12.01 10.90
C TYR A 123 -16.04 -11.73 10.35
N ILE A 124 -16.25 -10.57 9.70
CA ILE A 124 -17.55 -10.18 9.12
C ILE A 124 -18.04 -11.24 8.13
N LEU A 125 -17.20 -11.64 7.17
CA LEU A 125 -17.56 -12.60 6.11
C LEU A 125 -17.97 -13.98 6.66
N ARG A 126 -17.44 -14.39 7.82
CA ARG A 126 -17.84 -15.63 8.53
C ARG A 126 -19.13 -15.49 9.35
N LYS A 127 -19.71 -14.29 9.44
CA LYS A 127 -20.98 -13.99 10.13
C LYS A 127 -22.14 -13.69 9.17
N LEU A 128 -21.88 -13.63 7.86
CA LEU A 128 -22.91 -13.54 6.83
C LEU A 128 -23.45 -14.93 6.46
N PRO A 129 -24.62 -15.03 5.81
CA PRO A 129 -25.10 -16.25 5.17
C PRO A 129 -24.07 -16.82 4.19
N HIS A 130 -24.16 -18.10 3.83
CA HIS A 130 -23.13 -18.72 2.97
C HIS A 130 -23.02 -17.98 1.62
N SER A 131 -21.85 -18.01 0.98
CA SER A 131 -21.62 -17.33 -0.31
C SER A 131 -22.55 -17.79 -1.45
N ARG A 132 -23.23 -18.94 -1.27
CA ARG A 132 -24.20 -19.51 -2.22
C ARG A 132 -25.60 -18.92 -2.06
N ASP A 133 -25.91 -18.38 -0.88
CA ASP A 133 -27.24 -17.87 -0.51
C ASP A 133 -27.33 -16.33 -0.61
N ARG A 134 -26.23 -15.69 -1.02
CA ARG A 134 -26.10 -14.23 -1.14
C ARG A 134 -25.31 -13.84 -2.39
N VAL A 135 -25.72 -12.75 -3.05
CA VAL A 135 -24.93 -12.10 -4.09
C VAL A 135 -23.83 -11.28 -3.41
N SER A 136 -22.58 -11.44 -3.86
CA SER A 136 -21.44 -10.63 -3.38
C SER A 136 -20.82 -9.88 -4.55
N ILE A 137 -20.61 -8.57 -4.39
CA ILE A 137 -19.98 -7.69 -5.38
C ILE A 137 -18.72 -7.08 -4.74
N LEU A 138 -17.60 -7.10 -5.45
CA LEU A 138 -16.31 -6.61 -4.95
C LEU A 138 -15.72 -5.60 -5.94
N PHE A 139 -15.41 -4.40 -5.46
CA PHE A 139 -14.68 -3.38 -6.19
C PHE A 139 -13.28 -3.25 -5.61
N SER A 140 -12.28 -3.30 -6.48
CA SER A 140 -10.88 -3.11 -6.12
C SER A 140 -10.19 -2.23 -7.15
N GLY A 141 -9.30 -1.36 -6.68
CA GLY A 141 -8.35 -0.66 -7.57
C GLY A 141 -7.17 -1.54 -8.00
N VAL A 142 -6.93 -2.65 -7.27
CA VAL A 142 -5.79 -3.58 -7.46
C VAL A 142 -6.21 -5.01 -7.17
N LEU A 143 -5.98 -5.94 -8.09
CA LEU A 143 -6.19 -7.37 -7.87
C LEU A 143 -4.95 -8.04 -7.27
N SER A 144 -4.63 -7.68 -6.03
CA SER A 144 -3.56 -8.35 -5.28
C SER A 144 -3.96 -9.80 -4.92
N TYR A 145 -2.98 -10.68 -4.74
CA TYR A 145 -3.20 -12.06 -4.29
C TYR A 145 -4.08 -12.17 -3.02
N ARG A 146 -4.05 -11.17 -2.13
CA ARG A 146 -4.89 -11.12 -0.92
C ARG A 146 -6.36 -10.86 -1.24
N VAL A 147 -6.65 -10.01 -2.23
CA VAL A 147 -8.00 -9.75 -2.71
C VAL A 147 -8.52 -10.99 -3.45
N LEU A 148 -7.71 -11.58 -4.33
CA LEU A 148 -8.05 -12.81 -5.05
C LEU A 148 -8.37 -13.98 -4.10
N ALA A 149 -7.56 -14.20 -3.06
CA ALA A 149 -7.83 -15.24 -2.06
C ALA A 149 -9.23 -15.09 -1.43
N VAL A 150 -9.68 -13.86 -1.15
CA VAL A 150 -11.02 -13.59 -0.62
C VAL A 150 -12.11 -13.92 -1.63
N THR A 151 -11.89 -13.68 -2.93
CA THR A 151 -12.86 -14.06 -3.96
C THR A 151 -13.07 -15.58 -4.01
N TYR A 152 -12.00 -16.37 -3.79
CA TYR A 152 -12.10 -17.84 -3.70
C TYR A 152 -12.75 -18.31 -2.39
N ASP A 153 -12.37 -17.73 -1.25
CA ASP A 153 -12.85 -18.17 0.07
C ASP A 153 -14.31 -17.77 0.35
N PHE A 154 -14.76 -16.61 -0.13
CA PHE A 154 -15.98 -15.96 0.35
C PHE A 154 -16.97 -15.51 -0.73
N MET A 155 -16.68 -15.66 -2.03
CA MET A 155 -17.64 -15.43 -3.11
C MET A 155 -18.07 -16.77 -3.73
N ASN A 156 -19.03 -16.75 -4.64
CA ASN A 156 -19.53 -17.94 -5.32
C ASN A 156 -19.29 -17.79 -6.82
N LEU A 157 -18.13 -18.29 -7.29
CA LEU A 157 -17.66 -18.22 -8.68
C LEU A 157 -17.90 -16.85 -9.34
N PRO A 158 -17.29 -15.77 -8.82
CA PRO A 158 -17.58 -14.42 -9.30
C PRO A 158 -17.03 -14.18 -10.72
N ASP A 159 -17.82 -13.51 -11.55
CA ASP A 159 -17.37 -12.98 -12.83
C ASP A 159 -16.38 -11.82 -12.64
N PHE A 160 -15.28 -11.84 -13.40
CA PHE A 160 -14.26 -10.80 -13.35
C PHE A 160 -14.53 -9.72 -14.40
N ILE A 161 -15.06 -8.58 -13.95
CA ILE A 161 -15.27 -7.39 -14.79
C ILE A 161 -14.11 -6.43 -14.59
N THR A 162 -13.14 -6.46 -15.51
CA THR A 162 -12.08 -5.46 -15.58
C THR A 162 -12.52 -4.32 -16.49
N THR A 163 -12.98 -3.22 -15.92
CA THR A 163 -12.98 -1.94 -16.63
C THR A 163 -11.54 -1.45 -16.69
N THR A 164 -10.83 -1.64 -17.81
CA THR A 164 -9.46 -1.14 -17.99
C THR A 164 -9.47 0.38 -17.85
N PRO A 165 -8.90 0.97 -16.78
CA PRO A 165 -8.70 2.39 -16.71
C PRO A 165 -7.44 2.71 -17.50
N ASP A 166 -7.52 3.71 -18.34
CA ASP A 166 -6.40 4.60 -18.61
C ASP A 166 -5.23 4.13 -19.50
N GLU A 167 -5.19 2.94 -20.14
CA GLU A 167 -4.28 2.74 -21.30
C GLU A 167 -4.51 3.82 -22.37
N VAL A 168 -5.78 4.19 -22.57
CA VAL A 168 -6.18 5.27 -23.48
C VAL A 168 -5.86 6.66 -22.92
N ARG A 169 -5.73 6.84 -21.59
CA ARG A 169 -5.48 8.16 -20.97
C ARG A 169 -4.03 8.43 -20.60
N THR A 170 -3.21 7.42 -20.31
CA THR A 170 -1.78 7.63 -20.04
C THR A 170 -1.08 8.16 -21.28
N ASN A 171 -1.48 7.71 -22.47
CA ASN A 171 -0.94 8.18 -23.74
C ASN A 171 -1.29 9.65 -24.04
N ASP A 172 -2.41 10.15 -23.52
CA ASP A 172 -2.83 11.55 -23.66
C ASP A 172 -2.12 12.50 -22.65
N ILE A 173 -1.45 11.95 -21.64
CA ILE A 173 -0.67 12.73 -20.66
C ILE A 173 0.76 12.89 -21.19
N ASP A 174 1.16 14.14 -21.42
CA ASP A 174 2.54 14.49 -21.74
C ASP A 174 3.45 14.01 -20.60
N GLN A 175 4.47 13.22 -20.93
CA GLN A 175 5.30 12.52 -19.95
C GLN A 175 6.78 12.80 -20.22
N SER A 176 7.50 13.21 -19.18
CA SER A 176 8.95 13.42 -19.25
C SER A 176 9.66 12.87 -18.02
N LEU A 177 10.66 12.02 -18.26
CA LEU A 177 11.58 11.47 -17.27
C LEU A 177 12.88 12.27 -17.27
N PHE A 178 13.32 12.72 -16.10
CA PHE A 178 14.64 13.32 -15.90
C PHE A 178 15.48 12.38 -15.05
N HIS A 179 16.67 12.03 -15.54
CA HIS A 179 17.73 11.47 -14.71
C HIS A 179 18.44 12.63 -14.00
N VAL A 180 18.42 12.64 -12.67
CA VAL A 180 18.88 13.77 -11.85
C VAL A 180 19.36 13.23 -10.51
N ALA A 181 20.48 13.77 -9.99
CA ALA A 181 21.01 13.33 -8.70
C ALA A 181 20.02 13.64 -7.57
N SER A 182 20.05 12.83 -6.50
CA SER A 182 19.09 13.00 -5.38
C SER A 182 19.12 14.40 -4.75
N GLU A 183 20.30 15.03 -4.71
CA GLU A 183 20.55 16.38 -4.18
C GLU A 183 20.04 17.49 -5.13
N GLU A 184 20.03 17.25 -6.44
CA GLU A 184 19.65 18.25 -7.45
C GLU A 184 18.14 18.27 -7.76
N LYS A 185 17.38 17.26 -7.31
CA LYS A 185 15.93 17.12 -7.57
C LYS A 185 15.15 18.39 -7.21
N LEU A 186 15.47 19.06 -6.10
CA LEU A 186 14.81 20.29 -5.69
C LEU A 186 15.13 21.46 -6.63
N ARG A 187 16.41 21.62 -7.00
CA ARG A 187 16.88 22.68 -7.90
C ARG A 187 16.22 22.58 -9.28
N LEU A 188 16.07 21.35 -9.79
CA LEU A 188 15.33 21.06 -11.02
C LEU A 188 13.83 21.32 -10.87
N LEU A 189 13.22 20.89 -9.75
CA LEU A 189 11.80 21.12 -9.46
C LEU A 189 11.46 22.61 -9.47
N LEU A 190 12.26 23.44 -8.79
CA LEU A 190 12.07 24.89 -8.73
C LEU A 190 12.11 25.52 -10.12
N GLY A 191 13.05 25.11 -10.97
CA GLY A 191 13.13 25.62 -12.34
C GLY A 191 12.00 25.13 -13.25
N LEU A 192 11.58 23.87 -13.15
CA LEU A 192 10.41 23.37 -13.90
C LEU A 192 9.13 24.11 -13.49
N LEU A 193 8.90 24.31 -12.19
CA LEU A 193 7.75 25.08 -11.69
C LEU A 193 7.79 26.57 -12.09
N GLN A 194 8.96 27.12 -12.42
CA GLN A 194 9.09 28.49 -12.92
C GLN A 194 8.95 28.59 -14.46
N ARG A 195 9.44 27.60 -15.20
CA ARG A 195 9.46 27.58 -16.68
C ARG A 195 8.12 27.18 -17.29
N GLU A 196 7.39 26.26 -16.63
CA GLU A 196 6.21 25.63 -17.21
C GLU A 196 4.91 26.32 -16.78
N SER A 197 3.94 26.36 -17.69
CA SER A 197 2.60 26.87 -17.39
C SER A 197 1.73 25.78 -16.76
N TRP A 198 1.54 25.85 -15.44
CA TRP A 198 0.66 24.95 -14.69
C TRP A 198 -0.40 25.72 -13.90
N ARG A 199 -1.59 25.13 -13.77
CA ARG A 199 -2.72 25.64 -12.97
C ARG A 199 -2.61 25.16 -11.52
N ARG A 200 -2.46 23.85 -11.32
CA ARG A 200 -2.36 23.15 -10.04
C ARG A 200 -1.40 21.97 -10.18
N ALA A 201 -0.50 21.81 -9.21
CA ALA A 201 0.51 20.76 -9.18
C ALA A 201 0.28 19.77 -8.03
N LEU A 202 0.49 18.48 -8.29
CA LEU A 202 0.49 17.41 -7.30
C LEU A 202 1.84 16.70 -7.31
N ILE A 203 2.58 16.79 -6.19
CA ILE A 203 3.94 16.28 -6.07
C ILE A 203 3.94 15.06 -5.15
N PHE A 204 4.40 13.93 -5.67
CA PHE A 204 4.49 12.65 -4.98
C PHE A 204 5.89 12.36 -4.46
N VAL A 205 5.97 12.09 -3.16
CA VAL A 205 7.17 11.69 -2.43
C VAL A 205 6.97 10.31 -1.78
N SER A 206 8.05 9.73 -1.25
CA SER A 206 8.03 8.38 -0.68
C SER A 206 7.57 8.33 0.78
N ALA A 207 8.06 9.27 1.60
CA ALA A 207 7.88 9.29 3.05
C ALA A 207 7.15 10.55 3.54
N GLY A 208 6.66 10.49 4.79
CA GLY A 208 5.99 11.64 5.44
C GLY A 208 6.95 12.80 5.70
N GLU A 209 8.11 12.51 6.31
CA GLU A 209 9.18 13.47 6.57
C GLU A 209 9.69 14.16 5.29
N GLU A 210 9.84 13.39 4.20
CA GLU A 210 10.18 13.91 2.87
C GLU A 210 9.11 14.87 2.33
N ALA A 211 7.82 14.64 2.64
CA ALA A 211 6.74 15.56 2.27
C ALA A 211 6.77 16.86 3.06
N GLU A 212 7.17 16.80 4.33
CA GLU A 212 7.26 17.97 5.21
C GLU A 212 8.47 18.83 4.84
N SER A 213 9.69 18.28 4.80
CA SER A 213 10.90 19.02 4.39
C SER A 213 10.76 19.61 2.98
N LEU A 214 10.21 18.86 2.01
CA LEU A 214 9.97 19.40 0.66
C LEU A 214 8.92 20.52 0.67
N THR A 215 7.87 20.44 1.51
CA THR A 215 6.88 21.51 1.64
C THR A 215 7.52 22.78 2.22
N GLU A 216 8.37 22.65 3.23
CA GLU A 216 9.05 23.78 3.87
C GLU A 216 10.04 24.46 2.92
N LYS A 217 10.86 23.69 2.21
CA LYS A 217 11.78 24.21 1.17
C LYS A 217 11.03 24.92 0.04
N LEU A 218 9.91 24.37 -0.43
CA LEU A 218 9.06 25.03 -1.43
C LEU A 218 8.49 26.37 -0.89
N LYS A 219 8.02 26.40 0.36
CA LYS A 219 7.53 27.63 1.02
C LYS A 219 8.62 28.68 1.19
N ALA A 220 9.83 28.28 1.59
CA ALA A 220 10.99 29.18 1.74
C ALA A 220 11.41 29.80 0.40
N ASN A 221 11.26 29.06 -0.71
CA ASN A 221 11.43 29.58 -2.08
C ASN A 221 10.23 30.41 -2.59
N GLY A 222 9.25 30.73 -1.74
CA GLY A 222 8.10 31.58 -2.05
C GLY A 222 6.96 30.88 -2.81
N LEU A 223 6.96 29.54 -2.89
CA LEU A 223 5.92 28.79 -3.60
C LEU A 223 4.74 28.43 -2.67
N PRO A 224 3.48 28.52 -3.16
CA PRO A 224 2.27 28.24 -2.38
C PRO A 224 2.00 26.74 -2.26
N ALA A 225 2.92 26.03 -1.61
CA ALA A 225 2.87 24.60 -1.32
C ALA A 225 2.25 24.31 0.05
N GLU A 226 1.58 23.16 0.18
CA GLU A 226 1.16 22.57 1.46
C GLU A 226 1.38 21.05 1.40
N GLY A 227 1.71 20.43 2.54
CA GLY A 227 1.97 19.00 2.65
C GLY A 227 0.78 18.23 3.20
N VAL A 228 0.52 17.03 2.66
CA VAL A 228 -0.49 16.08 3.17
C VAL A 228 0.10 14.69 3.31
N ILE A 229 0.27 14.28 4.57
CA ILE A 229 0.75 12.96 5.00
C ILE A 229 -0.36 12.17 5.71
N GLY A 230 -0.16 10.87 5.88
CA GLY A 230 -1.16 9.96 6.46
C GLY A 230 -1.51 10.25 7.93
N GLU A 231 -0.55 10.82 8.68
CA GLU A 231 -0.65 11.06 10.13
C GLU A 231 -1.35 12.37 10.51
N LEU A 232 -1.68 13.21 9.51
CA LEU A 232 -2.39 14.46 9.76
C LEU A 232 -3.77 14.20 10.41
N PRO A 233 -4.10 14.91 11.52
CA PRO A 233 -5.43 14.87 12.11
C PRO A 233 -6.54 15.10 11.07
N GLN A 234 -7.59 14.28 11.09
CA GLN A 234 -8.65 14.25 10.06
C GLN A 234 -9.25 15.63 9.78
N ASN A 235 -9.43 16.47 10.80
CA ASN A 235 -9.88 17.86 10.66
C ASN A 235 -8.91 18.74 9.88
N LYS A 236 -7.59 18.63 10.12
CA LYS A 236 -6.56 19.35 9.34
C LYS A 236 -6.56 18.86 7.89
N ARG A 237 -6.57 17.53 7.68
CA ARG A 237 -6.62 16.90 6.34
C ARG A 237 -7.84 17.37 5.54
N ARG A 238 -9.03 17.36 6.14
CA ARG A 238 -10.29 17.82 5.51
C ARG A 238 -10.22 19.31 5.11
N ASN A 239 -9.72 20.18 5.98
CA ASN A 239 -9.58 21.61 5.68
C ASN A 239 -8.58 21.85 4.54
N LEU A 240 -7.41 21.19 4.58
CA LEU A 240 -6.40 21.30 3.53
C LEU A 240 -6.93 20.79 2.18
N MET A 241 -7.63 19.66 2.17
CA MET A 241 -8.33 19.17 0.98
C MET A 241 -9.38 20.15 0.43
N ALA A 242 -10.17 20.77 1.29
CA ALA A 242 -11.15 21.79 0.88
C ALA A 242 -10.45 23.03 0.27
N ARG A 243 -9.35 23.50 0.88
CA ARG A 243 -8.52 24.61 0.36
C ARG A 243 -7.88 24.27 -0.99
N PHE A 244 -7.39 23.04 -1.16
CA PHE A 244 -6.78 22.58 -2.41
C PHE A 244 -7.82 22.43 -3.52
N LYS A 245 -8.95 21.77 -3.25
CA LYS A 245 -10.09 21.67 -4.19
C LYS A 245 -10.61 23.06 -4.59
N GLY A 246 -10.77 23.96 -3.62
CA GLY A 246 -11.17 25.36 -3.84
C GLY A 246 -10.09 26.29 -4.42
N GLY A 247 -8.94 25.77 -4.85
CA GLY A 247 -7.91 26.54 -5.58
C GLY A 247 -7.04 27.47 -4.74
N LYS A 248 -7.26 27.56 -3.41
CA LYS A 248 -6.46 28.38 -2.50
C LYS A 248 -5.04 27.85 -2.29
N ILE A 249 -4.83 26.56 -2.55
CA ILE A 249 -3.51 25.91 -2.57
C ILE A 249 -3.25 25.49 -4.01
N ARG A 250 -2.10 25.85 -4.56
CA ARG A 250 -1.74 25.53 -5.96
C ARG A 250 -0.78 24.35 -6.08
N ILE A 251 0.06 24.09 -5.08
CA ILE A 251 0.97 22.95 -5.02
C ILE A 251 0.61 22.10 -3.79
N LEU A 252 0.42 20.79 -3.99
CA LEU A 252 0.21 19.82 -2.91
C LEU A 252 1.34 18.79 -2.93
N VAL A 253 2.07 18.63 -1.83
CA VAL A 253 3.07 17.57 -1.65
C VAL A 253 2.44 16.43 -0.84
N THR A 254 2.59 15.19 -1.26
CA THR A 254 1.88 14.06 -0.62
C THR A 254 2.52 12.70 -0.88
N THR A 255 2.18 11.70 -0.06
CA THR A 255 2.49 10.29 -0.28
C THR A 255 1.30 9.55 -0.92
N ASP A 256 1.51 8.38 -1.52
CA ASP A 256 0.41 7.61 -2.15
C ASP A 256 -0.72 7.26 -1.17
N ASP A 257 -0.40 6.92 0.08
CA ASP A 257 -1.39 6.62 1.12
C ASP A 257 -2.23 7.85 1.50
N ALA A 258 -1.63 9.04 1.45
CA ALA A 258 -2.28 10.30 1.79
C ALA A 258 -3.07 10.90 0.61
N ALA A 259 -2.63 10.64 -0.63
CA ALA A 259 -3.34 10.98 -1.87
C ALA A 259 -4.57 10.10 -2.17
N ARG A 260 -4.70 8.93 -1.51
CA ARG A 260 -5.91 8.10 -1.59
C ARG A 260 -7.12 8.87 -1.04
N GLY A 261 -8.21 8.87 -1.82
CA GLY A 261 -9.42 9.64 -1.53
C GLY A 261 -9.41 11.10 -2.02
N VAL A 262 -8.25 11.65 -2.43
CA VAL A 262 -8.17 12.99 -3.03
C VAL A 262 -8.78 12.94 -4.43
N HIS A 263 -10.01 13.43 -4.60
CA HIS A 263 -10.64 13.62 -5.90
C HIS A 263 -10.76 15.13 -6.16
N VAL A 264 -9.76 15.64 -6.88
CA VAL A 264 -9.59 17.06 -7.20
C VAL A 264 -9.42 17.16 -8.71
N GLU A 265 -10.31 17.92 -9.34
CA GLU A 265 -10.29 18.24 -10.76
C GLU A 265 -9.17 19.27 -11.05
N ASP A 266 -8.87 19.53 -12.33
CA ASP A 266 -7.90 20.56 -12.77
C ASP A 266 -6.46 20.43 -12.25
N ILE A 267 -5.98 19.23 -11.93
CA ILE A 267 -4.54 19.01 -11.70
C ILE A 267 -3.86 18.98 -13.07
N SER A 268 -3.16 20.05 -13.44
CA SER A 268 -2.49 20.18 -14.74
C SER A 268 -1.10 19.55 -14.76
N LEU A 269 -0.46 19.43 -13.59
CA LEU A 269 0.90 18.92 -13.45
C LEU A 269 0.96 17.87 -12.33
N VAL A 270 1.44 16.68 -12.64
CA VAL A 270 1.82 15.66 -11.67
C VAL A 270 3.35 15.56 -11.66
N VAL A 271 3.96 15.52 -10.48
CA VAL A 271 5.42 15.34 -10.34
C VAL A 271 5.69 14.12 -9.48
N ASN A 272 6.34 13.10 -10.04
CA ASN A 272 6.94 11.99 -9.29
C ASN A 272 8.33 12.43 -8.82
N TYR A 273 8.41 13.10 -7.67
CA TYR A 273 9.68 13.50 -7.06
C TYR A 273 10.49 12.26 -6.60
N ARG A 274 9.78 11.22 -6.15
CA ARG A 274 10.28 9.84 -6.10
C ARG A 274 9.47 8.96 -7.04
N LEU A 275 10.15 8.06 -7.76
CA LEU A 275 9.45 7.00 -8.49
C LEU A 275 8.73 6.05 -7.51
N PRO A 276 7.52 5.59 -7.82
CA PRO A 276 6.86 4.54 -7.04
C PRO A 276 7.53 3.18 -7.27
N GLN A 277 7.33 2.23 -6.36
CA GLN A 277 7.96 0.91 -6.47
C GLN A 277 7.34 0.01 -7.55
N ASP A 278 6.11 0.33 -7.98
CA ASP A 278 5.31 -0.47 -8.91
C ASP A 278 4.61 0.38 -9.97
N GLY A 279 4.43 -0.18 -11.16
CA GLY A 279 3.77 0.49 -12.27
C GLY A 279 2.28 0.78 -12.06
N GLU A 280 1.58 0.05 -11.17
CA GLU A 280 0.17 0.36 -10.90
C GLU A 280 0.03 1.65 -10.08
N THR A 281 0.93 1.86 -9.12
CA THR A 281 1.05 3.14 -8.40
C THR A 281 1.42 4.25 -9.38
N TYR A 282 2.34 4.01 -10.32
CA TYR A 282 2.67 5.00 -11.36
C TYR A 282 1.43 5.41 -12.19
N ILE A 283 0.67 4.44 -12.72
CA ILE A 283 -0.56 4.70 -13.46
C ILE A 283 -1.61 5.44 -12.59
N ARG A 284 -1.76 5.07 -11.31
CA ARG A 284 -2.65 5.78 -10.36
C ARG A 284 -2.23 7.23 -10.09
N ARG A 285 -0.93 7.55 -10.19
CA ARG A 285 -0.42 8.92 -10.10
C ARG A 285 -0.64 9.68 -11.40
N LEU A 286 -0.38 9.06 -12.55
CA LEU A 286 -0.70 9.64 -13.87
C LEU A 286 -2.19 10.01 -13.98
N GLY A 287 -3.10 9.10 -13.61
CA GLY A 287 -4.55 9.32 -13.62
C GLY A 287 -5.06 10.41 -12.66
N ARG A 288 -4.16 11.16 -12.00
CA ARG A 288 -4.50 12.41 -11.30
C ARG A 288 -4.43 13.63 -12.21
N ALA A 289 -3.62 13.60 -13.26
CA ALA A 289 -3.55 14.66 -14.25
C ALA A 289 -4.90 14.79 -14.98
N THR A 290 -5.36 16.01 -15.18
CA THR A 290 -6.55 16.35 -15.96
C THR A 290 -6.10 16.74 -17.35
N LEU A 291 -6.68 16.12 -18.39
CA LEU A 291 -6.30 16.40 -19.79
C LEU A 291 -6.78 17.80 -20.23
N PRO A 292 -5.98 18.56 -21.02
CA PRO A 292 -4.56 18.33 -21.31
C PRO A 292 -3.71 18.61 -20.06
N GLY A 293 -2.84 17.66 -19.71
CA GLY A 293 -2.05 17.69 -18.49
C GLY A 293 -0.73 16.93 -18.64
N ARG A 294 0.22 17.21 -17.76
CA ARG A 294 1.60 16.73 -17.84
C ARG A 294 2.02 15.95 -16.58
N ALA A 295 2.87 14.95 -16.77
CA ALA A 295 3.51 14.18 -15.71
C ALA A 295 5.05 14.23 -15.85
N VAL A 296 5.70 14.80 -14.85
CA VAL A 296 7.17 14.83 -14.73
C VAL A 296 7.60 13.75 -13.75
N SER A 297 8.69 13.03 -14.06
CA SER A 297 9.24 12.00 -13.19
C SER A 297 10.74 12.18 -13.01
N PHE A 298 11.24 12.03 -11.78
CA PHE A 298 12.66 12.14 -11.45
C PHE A 298 13.24 10.78 -11.04
N ALA A 299 14.21 10.27 -11.80
CA ALA A 299 14.99 9.09 -11.46
C ALA A 299 16.38 9.50 -10.94
N SER A 300 16.68 9.15 -9.69
CA SER A 300 18.01 9.26 -9.08
C SER A 300 18.58 7.89 -8.71
N GLU A 301 19.77 7.86 -8.11
CA GLU A 301 20.49 6.64 -7.73
C GLU A 301 19.63 5.70 -6.86
N GLY A 302 18.79 6.28 -5.99
CA GLY A 302 17.96 5.56 -5.03
C GLY A 302 16.58 5.10 -5.55
N ASP A 303 16.17 5.45 -6.76
CA ASP A 303 14.85 5.06 -7.30
C ASP A 303 14.82 4.68 -8.80
N ALA A 304 15.92 4.85 -9.54
CA ALA A 304 16.01 4.47 -10.96
C ALA A 304 15.73 2.98 -11.25
N PHE A 305 15.95 2.08 -10.29
CA PHE A 305 15.70 0.64 -10.47
C PHE A 305 14.20 0.28 -10.50
N TYR A 306 13.30 1.17 -10.06
CA TYR A 306 11.85 0.96 -10.24
C TYR A 306 11.37 1.30 -11.65
N LEU A 307 12.20 1.93 -12.49
CA LEU A 307 11.82 2.38 -13.83
C LEU A 307 11.48 1.22 -14.77
N GLU A 308 12.15 0.07 -14.65
CA GLU A 308 11.89 -1.10 -15.48
C GLU A 308 10.49 -1.69 -15.19
N PRO A 309 10.13 -2.07 -13.94
CA PRO A 309 8.76 -2.49 -13.60
C PRO A 309 7.66 -1.48 -13.96
N ILE A 310 7.95 -0.18 -13.93
CA ILE A 310 7.01 0.86 -14.39
C ILE A 310 6.79 0.78 -15.90
N GLN A 311 7.88 0.77 -16.69
CA GLN A 311 7.79 0.76 -18.15
C GLN A 311 7.24 -0.56 -18.71
N GLU A 312 7.55 -1.70 -18.08
CA GLU A 312 6.91 -2.99 -18.39
C GLU A 312 5.39 -2.91 -18.22
N LYS A 313 4.90 -2.28 -17.13
CA LYS A 313 3.47 -2.12 -16.86
C LYS A 313 2.79 -1.10 -17.77
N LEU A 314 3.51 -0.09 -18.25
CA LEU A 314 3.03 0.89 -19.23
C LEU A 314 3.01 0.32 -20.66
N GLY A 315 3.85 -0.68 -20.97
CA GLY A 315 4.04 -1.19 -22.33
C GLY A 315 4.89 -0.28 -23.23
N TYR A 316 5.38 0.86 -22.72
CA TYR A 316 6.23 1.80 -23.44
C TYR A 316 7.29 2.43 -22.51
N LYS A 317 8.36 2.98 -23.12
CA LYS A 317 9.40 3.72 -22.38
C LYS A 317 8.99 5.18 -22.19
N ILE A 318 9.19 5.70 -20.98
CA ILE A 318 8.87 7.11 -20.68
C ILE A 318 9.88 8.01 -21.43
N PRO A 319 9.44 9.05 -22.15
CA PRO A 319 10.36 9.95 -22.86
C PRO A 319 11.37 10.60 -21.93
N VAL A 320 12.67 10.40 -22.20
CA VAL A 320 13.75 11.02 -21.42
C VAL A 320 13.95 12.46 -21.88
N SER A 321 13.89 13.40 -20.93
CA SER A 321 14.23 14.80 -21.13
C SER A 321 15.54 15.12 -20.41
N TRP A 322 16.47 15.75 -21.12
CA TRP A 322 17.76 16.15 -20.57
C TRP A 322 17.64 17.61 -20.08
N PRO A 323 17.82 17.88 -18.77
CA PRO A 323 17.72 19.24 -18.25
C PRO A 323 18.99 20.01 -18.63
N GLN A 324 18.83 21.29 -19.00
CA GLN A 324 19.97 22.18 -19.24
C GLN A 324 20.32 22.93 -17.94
N GLU A 325 21.52 23.48 -17.83
CA GLU A 325 22.00 24.15 -16.60
C GLU A 325 21.06 25.26 -16.11
N ASP A 326 20.44 26.02 -17.02
CA ASP A 326 19.50 27.11 -16.70
C ASP A 326 18.15 26.63 -16.15
N TRP A 327 17.89 25.31 -16.16
CA TRP A 327 16.73 24.66 -15.56
C TRP A 327 16.92 24.39 -14.07
N PHE A 328 18.15 24.43 -13.56
CA PHE A 328 18.42 24.30 -12.13
C PHE A 328 18.40 25.69 -11.48
N LYS A 329 17.55 25.87 -10.47
CA LYS A 329 17.53 27.10 -9.65
C LYS A 329 18.25 26.88 -8.33
N GLU A 330 18.75 27.96 -7.76
CA GLU A 330 19.32 27.94 -6.41
C GLU A 330 18.20 27.79 -5.38
N ASP A 331 18.43 26.96 -4.37
CA ASP A 331 17.55 26.83 -3.23
C ASP A 331 17.82 27.98 -2.24
N LYS A 332 16.78 28.77 -1.94
CA LYS A 332 16.83 29.90 -1.00
C LYS A 332 16.49 29.50 0.44
N ALA A 333 16.14 28.24 0.69
CA ALA A 333 15.81 27.75 2.03
C ALA A 333 17.02 27.70 2.98
N GLY A 334 18.24 27.74 2.42
CA GLY A 334 19.46 27.40 3.15
C GLY A 334 19.64 25.88 3.22
N GLU A 335 20.86 25.43 3.51
CA GLU A 335 21.10 24.03 3.83
C GLU A 335 20.46 23.74 5.20
N GLU A 336 19.57 22.74 5.26
CA GLU A 336 19.29 22.07 6.53
C GLU A 336 20.63 21.55 7.04
N PRO A 337 21.07 21.91 8.26
CA PRO A 337 22.29 21.35 8.79
C PRO A 337 22.09 19.84 8.93
N THR A 338 22.84 19.08 8.13
CA THR A 338 23.06 17.66 8.39
C THR A 338 23.82 17.57 9.70
N GLU A 339 23.09 17.43 10.81
CA GLU A 339 23.63 16.96 12.07
C GLU A 339 24.14 15.53 11.87
N ILE A 340 25.35 15.44 11.33
CA ILE A 340 26.25 14.34 11.61
C ILE A 340 26.47 14.43 13.12
N GLU A 341 25.81 13.57 13.89
CA GLU A 341 26.13 13.40 15.31
C GLU A 341 27.58 12.89 15.41
N GLU A 342 28.54 13.81 15.45
CA GLU A 342 29.87 13.54 15.97
C GLU A 342 29.71 13.18 17.45
N ILE A 343 29.60 11.87 17.73
CA ILE A 343 29.53 11.31 19.08
C ILE A 343 30.66 11.94 19.90
N PRO A 344 30.36 12.79 20.90
CA PRO A 344 31.41 13.53 21.61
C PRO A 344 32.34 12.54 22.30
N HIS A 345 33.63 12.61 21.98
CA HIS A 345 34.63 11.72 22.56
C HIS A 345 34.92 12.13 24.01
N GLU A 346 34.06 11.73 24.95
CA GLU A 346 34.19 12.05 26.38
C GLU A 346 35.57 11.62 26.91
N PRO A 347 36.41 12.55 27.42
CA PRO A 347 37.72 12.19 27.94
C PRO A 347 37.58 11.53 29.33
N GLY A 348 37.57 10.20 29.34
CA GLY A 348 38.17 9.42 30.42
C GLY A 348 37.47 9.38 31.79
N LYS A 349 36.16 9.13 31.86
CA LYS A 349 35.55 8.65 33.11
C LYS A 349 35.86 7.17 33.34
N LYS A 350 36.67 6.86 34.36
CA LYS A 350 36.88 5.49 34.85
C LYS A 350 35.59 4.95 35.47
N LEU A 351 34.94 3.98 34.83
CA LEU A 351 33.82 3.26 35.42
C LEU A 351 34.25 2.48 36.68
N PRO A 352 33.36 2.35 37.69
CA PRO A 352 33.65 1.54 38.88
C PRO A 352 33.86 0.07 38.54
N LYS A 353 34.75 -0.62 39.27
CA LYS A 353 34.91 -2.07 39.17
C LYS A 353 33.79 -2.78 39.93
N GLU A 354 32.68 -3.06 39.26
CA GLU A 354 31.74 -4.07 39.76
C GLU A 354 32.32 -5.48 39.61
N LYS A 355 32.11 -6.31 40.64
CA LYS A 355 32.52 -7.71 40.65
C LYS A 355 31.60 -8.50 39.72
N ARG A 356 32.16 -9.12 38.69
CA ARG A 356 31.46 -10.09 37.85
C ARG A 356 31.40 -11.45 38.55
N ASP A 357 30.29 -11.74 39.20
CA ASP A 357 29.88 -13.12 39.40
C ASP A 357 29.45 -13.71 38.05
N GLY A 358 29.97 -14.89 37.71
CA GLY A 358 29.96 -15.40 36.33
C GLY A 358 28.67 -16.13 35.95
N ILE A 359 28.17 -15.86 34.74
CA ILE A 359 27.24 -16.76 34.03
C ILE A 359 28.08 -17.58 33.02
N PRO A 360 28.00 -18.93 33.02
CA PRO A 360 29.06 -19.76 32.44
C PRO A 360 28.77 -20.22 31.00
N PHE A 361 29.13 -19.41 30.00
CA PHE A 361 29.43 -19.91 28.65
C PHE A 361 30.40 -18.96 27.91
N LEU A 362 31.25 -19.51 27.03
CA LEU A 362 32.25 -18.79 26.21
C LEU A 362 33.42 -18.13 26.97
N ALA A 363 34.21 -18.94 27.68
CA ALA A 363 35.56 -18.53 28.07
C ALA A 363 36.53 -18.49 26.86
N GLY A 364 37.21 -17.35 26.65
CA GLY A 364 38.57 -17.34 26.09
C GLY A 364 38.75 -17.32 24.56
N LYS A 365 38.03 -16.50 23.80
CA LYS A 365 38.44 -16.11 22.43
C LYS A 365 38.33 -14.60 22.19
N LYS A 366 39.44 -13.97 21.78
CA LYS A 366 39.44 -12.60 21.24
C LYS A 366 39.02 -12.64 19.77
N VAL A 367 38.17 -11.71 19.35
CA VAL A 367 37.89 -11.43 17.93
C VAL A 367 38.84 -10.32 17.48
N MET A 368 39.46 -10.49 16.32
CA MET A 368 40.26 -9.47 15.63
C MET A 368 39.65 -9.26 14.25
N PHE A 369 39.47 -8.00 13.84
CA PHE A 369 39.06 -7.63 12.49
C PHE A 369 40.30 -7.17 11.69
N SER A 370 40.36 -7.48 10.40
CA SER A 370 41.42 -7.04 9.49
C SER A 370 40.99 -5.80 8.68
N ASN A 371 41.92 -4.88 8.45
CA ASN A 371 41.66 -3.59 7.79
C ASN A 371 42.05 -3.56 6.29
N GLU A 372 41.83 -4.64 5.54
CA GLU A 372 42.05 -4.66 4.09
C GLU A 372 40.71 -4.50 3.33
N PRO A 373 40.61 -3.59 2.33
CA PRO A 373 39.36 -3.38 1.59
C PRO A 373 39.02 -4.57 0.69
N GLY A 374 37.80 -5.11 0.82
CA GLY A 374 37.27 -6.19 -0.04
C GLY A 374 36.78 -7.44 0.69
N GLY A 375 36.94 -7.53 2.01
CA GLY A 375 36.44 -8.67 2.81
C GLY A 375 34.94 -8.60 3.09
N VAL A 376 34.16 -9.57 2.59
CA VAL A 376 32.74 -9.74 2.94
C VAL A 376 32.59 -10.26 4.38
N PHE A 377 31.57 -9.79 5.08
CA PHE A 377 31.27 -10.12 6.48
C PHE A 377 31.22 -11.63 6.76
N GLY A 378 32.12 -12.07 7.66
CA GLY A 378 31.81 -13.07 8.68
C GLY A 378 31.44 -14.49 8.26
N LEU A 379 32.43 -15.30 7.83
CA LEU A 379 32.70 -16.67 8.33
C LEU A 379 33.82 -17.35 7.51
N ALA A 380 35.06 -17.28 7.98
CA ALA A 380 36.17 -18.07 7.48
C ALA A 380 36.83 -18.85 8.62
N VAL A 381 36.58 -20.16 8.69
CA VAL A 381 37.28 -21.07 9.61
C VAL A 381 38.49 -21.61 8.88
N GLN A 382 39.70 -21.19 9.27
CA GLN A 382 40.93 -21.84 8.81
C GLN A 382 41.34 -23.00 9.74
N PRO A 383 41.94 -24.09 9.21
CA PRO A 383 42.40 -25.21 10.03
C PRO A 383 43.60 -24.83 10.89
N LYS A 384 43.71 -25.44 12.08
CA LYS A 384 44.94 -25.32 12.89
C LYS A 384 46.07 -26.13 12.25
N GLU A 385 47.19 -25.48 11.95
CA GLU A 385 48.49 -26.15 11.93
C GLU A 385 48.88 -26.58 13.36
N SER A 386 49.41 -27.79 13.48
CA SER A 386 49.85 -28.37 14.75
C SER A 386 51.36 -28.19 14.93
N PRO A 387 51.84 -27.73 16.11
CA PRO A 387 53.27 -27.48 16.33
C PRO A 387 54.08 -28.78 16.44
N GLN A 388 55.35 -28.72 16.04
CA GLN A 388 56.33 -29.80 16.19
C GLN A 388 56.70 -30.01 17.67
N LYS A 389 56.75 -31.26 18.14
CA LYS A 389 58.03 -32.02 18.29
C LYS A 389 57.87 -33.41 18.91
N GLU A 390 58.64 -34.34 18.34
CA GLU A 390 59.35 -35.48 18.96
C GLU A 390 58.78 -36.19 20.21
N SER A 391 58.39 -37.46 20.06
CA SER A 391 59.13 -38.64 20.58
C SER A 391 58.26 -39.91 20.65
N GLY A 392 58.87 -41.08 20.76
CA GLY A 392 58.22 -42.24 21.40
C GLY A 392 57.46 -43.23 20.49
N GLN A 393 58.20 -44.21 19.99
CA GLN A 393 57.80 -45.44 19.30
C GLN A 393 56.83 -46.39 20.10
N PRO A 394 56.35 -47.54 19.57
CA PRO A 394 54.91 -47.81 19.39
C PRO A 394 54.38 -49.03 20.18
N GLN A 395 53.09 -49.41 20.00
CA GLN A 395 52.70 -50.78 19.56
C GLN A 395 51.18 -51.09 19.40
N LYS A 396 50.89 -51.89 18.36
CA LYS A 396 49.90 -53.00 18.24
C LYS A 396 48.41 -52.77 18.58
N ARG A 397 47.58 -52.73 17.53
CA ARG A 397 46.16 -53.16 17.59
C ARG A 397 45.98 -54.59 17.01
N LYS A 398 45.31 -55.47 17.75
CA LYS A 398 44.85 -56.80 17.27
C LYS A 398 43.42 -56.75 16.71
N LYS A 399 43.23 -57.32 15.52
CA LYS A 399 42.07 -58.09 14.97
C LYS A 399 40.77 -58.10 15.82
N ARG A 400 39.57 -57.92 15.24
CA ARG A 400 38.83 -58.94 14.44
C ARG A 400 37.51 -58.44 13.79
N HIS A 401 37.09 -59.17 12.73
CA HIS A 401 35.77 -59.39 12.07
C HIS A 401 34.64 -58.32 12.09
N ARG A 402 33.99 -57.93 10.98
CA ARG A 402 33.30 -58.64 9.86
C ARG A 402 32.01 -59.41 10.23
N SER A 403 30.87 -58.89 9.75
CA SER A 403 29.82 -59.67 9.06
C SER A 403 29.18 -58.79 7.95
N ARG A 404 28.44 -59.40 7.01
CA ARG A 404 28.15 -58.87 5.65
C ARG A 404 26.85 -59.54 5.08
N PRO A 405 26.40 -59.36 3.80
CA PRO A 405 25.20 -58.57 3.42
C PRO A 405 24.17 -59.39 2.56
N ARG A 406 23.39 -58.71 1.68
CA ARG A 406 22.67 -59.14 0.42
C ARG A 406 21.13 -58.93 0.48
N LYS A 407 20.34 -58.76 -0.62
CA LYS A 407 20.47 -58.55 -2.10
C LYS A 407 19.12 -57.99 -2.64
N LYS A 408 19.04 -56.97 -3.52
CA LYS A 408 18.88 -56.94 -5.02
C LYS A 408 17.56 -57.44 -5.68
N SER A 409 16.76 -56.48 -6.24
CA SER A 409 16.18 -56.37 -7.64
C SER A 409 15.24 -57.47 -8.22
N PRO A 410 14.38 -57.25 -9.29
CA PRO A 410 14.54 -56.34 -10.46
C PRO A 410 13.25 -55.70 -11.10
N THR A 411 13.29 -55.43 -12.43
CA THR A 411 12.63 -54.42 -13.31
C THR A 411 11.54 -54.90 -14.33
N ALA A 412 10.70 -53.99 -14.87
CA ALA A 412 10.21 -53.89 -16.30
C ALA A 412 9.09 -52.80 -16.44
N LYS A 413 9.14 -51.75 -17.31
CA LYS A 413 8.93 -51.55 -18.79
C LYS A 413 7.49 -51.14 -19.24
N GLN A 414 7.40 -50.23 -20.22
CA GLN A 414 6.18 -49.65 -20.85
C GLN A 414 5.58 -50.55 -21.97
N PRO A 415 4.40 -50.18 -22.56
CA PRO A 415 4.40 -49.59 -23.91
C PRO A 415 3.39 -48.42 -24.12
N ALA A 416 3.25 -47.93 -25.37
CA ALA A 416 2.47 -46.75 -25.79
C ALA A 416 1.28 -47.08 -26.73
N GLU A 417 0.55 -46.00 -27.13
CA GLU A 417 -0.44 -45.85 -28.24
C GLU A 417 -1.90 -46.34 -28.00
N THR A 418 -2.96 -45.89 -28.72
CA THR A 418 -3.10 -44.98 -29.90
C THR A 418 -4.29 -43.96 -29.79
N ILE A 419 -4.51 -43.16 -30.86
CA ILE A 419 -5.51 -42.11 -31.19
C ILE A 419 -7.00 -42.55 -31.27
N SER A 420 -7.97 -41.66 -30.95
CA SER A 420 -9.22 -41.47 -31.74
C SER A 420 -9.95 -40.14 -31.45
N THR A 421 -10.50 -39.52 -32.49
CA THR A 421 -11.45 -38.38 -32.49
C THR A 421 -12.86 -38.78 -32.05
N THR A 422 -13.59 -37.87 -31.39
CA THR A 422 -14.88 -37.29 -31.88
C THR A 422 -15.08 -35.94 -31.19
#